data_AF-A0A538M213-F1
#
_entry.id   AF-A0A538M213-F1
#
_cell.length_a   1.000
_cell.length_b   1.000
_cell.length_c   1.000
_cell.angle_alpha   90.00
_cell.angle_beta   90.00
_cell.angle_gamma   90.00
#
_symmetry.space_group_name_H-M   'P 1'
#
loop_
_entity.id
_entity.type
_entity.pdbx_description
1 polymer ?
#
loop_
_entity_poly.entity_id
_entity_poly.type
_entity_poly.pdbx_seq_one_letter_code
_entity_poly.pdbx_strand_id
1 'polypeptide(L)'
;MRTEDIFRRANEEIADLALRHGWRFPVPFLCECADSHCFARLELTLEVYEGVRSNRQRYLTAPGHEIPEAVAIDQTGTFALAEKV
;
A
#
# COMPACT_ATOMS: atom_id res chain seq x y z
N MET A 1 8.32 -10.33 -11.78
CA MET A 1 7.18 -9.63 -11.16
C MET A 1 6.83 -10.41 -9.91
N ARG A 2 6.99 -9.82 -8.72
CA ARG A 2 6.61 -10.47 -7.46
C ARG A 2 5.15 -10.13 -7.12
N THR A 3 4.50 -10.87 -6.23
CA THR A 3 3.07 -10.70 -5.91
C THR A 3 2.73 -9.28 -5.46
N GLU A 4 3.59 -8.71 -4.62
CA GLU A 4 3.48 -7.34 -4.11
C GLU A 4 3.51 -6.27 -5.22
N ASP A 5 4.15 -6.54 -6.36
CA ASP A 5 4.14 -5.62 -7.51
C ASP A 5 2.77 -5.57 -8.20
N ILE A 6 1.99 -6.66 -8.12
CA ILE A 6 0.63 -6.74 -8.68
C ILE A 6 -0.31 -5.86 -7.86
N PHE A 7 -0.26 -5.98 -6.52
CA PHE A 7 -1.07 -5.16 -5.63
C PHE A 7 -0.68 -3.69 -5.68
N ARG A 8 0.62 -3.38 -5.80
CA ARG A 8 1.07 -2.01 -6.04
C ARG A 8 0.41 -1.42 -7.28
N ARG A 9 0.45 -2.13 -8.41
CA ARG A 9 -0.15 -1.65 -9.66
C ARG A 9 -1.66 -1.42 -9.51
N ALA A 10 -2.37 -2.32 -8.84
CA ALA A 10 -3.79 -2.14 -8.57
C ALA A 10 -4.06 -0.89 -7.71
N ASN A 11 -3.21 -0.62 -6.71
CA ASN A 11 -3.31 0.57 -5.89
C ASN A 11 -2.98 1.86 -6.66
N GLU A 12 -2.02 1.84 -7.57
CA GLU A 12 -1.74 2.96 -8.47
C GLU A 12 -2.98 3.28 -9.32
N GLU A 13 -3.68 2.28 -9.86
CA GLU A 13 -4.94 2.46 -10.60
C GLU A 13 -6.07 3.04 -9.71
N ILE A 14 -6.16 2.60 -8.45
CA ILE A 14 -7.11 3.12 -7.45
C ILE A 14 -6.80 4.59 -7.12
N ALA A 15 -5.54 4.93 -6.86
CA ALA A 15 -5.08 6.29 -6.56
C ALA A 15 -5.41 7.23 -7.72
N ASP A 16 -5.11 6.80 -8.93
CA ASP A 16 -5.39 7.51 -10.17
C ASP A 16 -6.88 7.82 -10.35
N LEU A 17 -7.74 6.83 -10.09
CA LEU A 17 -9.20 7.03 -10.15
C LEU A 17 -9.67 8.00 -9.06
N ALA A 18 -9.21 7.83 -7.83
CA ALA A 18 -9.54 8.71 -6.72
C ALA A 18 -9.17 10.17 -7.02
N LEU A 19 -7.96 10.39 -7.56
CA LEU A 19 -7.48 11.71 -7.97
C LEU A 19 -8.35 12.31 -9.07
N ARG A 20 -8.58 11.57 -10.17
CA ARG A 20 -9.37 12.06 -11.33
C ARG A 20 -10.80 12.44 -10.96
N HIS A 21 -11.39 11.74 -9.99
CA HIS A 21 -12.74 12.00 -9.52
C HIS A 21 -12.81 13.00 -8.36
N GLY A 22 -11.68 13.56 -7.91
CA GLY A 22 -11.63 14.50 -6.80
C GLY A 22 -12.13 13.89 -5.48
N TRP A 23 -11.87 12.60 -5.27
CA TRP A 23 -12.26 11.88 -4.06
C TRP A 23 -11.62 12.52 -2.82
N ARG A 24 -12.43 12.81 -1.79
CA ARG A 24 -11.99 13.55 -0.60
C ARG A 24 -11.99 12.74 0.70
N PHE A 25 -12.45 11.50 0.65
CA PHE A 25 -12.50 10.60 1.80
C PHE A 25 -11.29 9.66 1.77
N PRO A 26 -11.01 8.92 2.87
CA PRO A 26 -10.09 7.80 2.80
C PRO A 26 -10.42 6.87 1.62
N VAL A 27 -9.36 6.35 1.00
CA VAL A 27 -9.41 5.45 -0.14
C VAL A 27 -9.04 4.06 0.35
N PRO A 28 -9.82 3.01 0.01
CA PRO A 28 -9.53 1.64 0.41
C PRO A 28 -8.46 1.03 -0.50
N PHE A 29 -7.20 1.25 -0.16
CA PHE A 29 -6.08 0.60 -0.84
C PHE A 29 -5.96 -0.87 -0.43
N LEU A 30 -5.41 -1.70 -1.31
CA LEU A 30 -5.13 -3.11 -1.05
C LEU A 30 -3.81 -3.27 -0.30
N CYS A 31 -3.74 -4.27 0.58
CA CYS A 31 -2.48 -4.68 1.19
C CYS A 31 -1.51 -5.22 0.13
N GLU A 32 -0.29 -4.68 0.09
CA GLU A 32 0.75 -5.01 -0.88
C GLU A 32 1.72 -6.10 -0.36
N CYS A 33 1.26 -6.97 0.54
CA CYS A 33 2.07 -8.06 1.06
C CYS A 33 2.32 -9.16 0.02
N ALA A 34 3.21 -10.10 0.33
CA ALA A 34 3.57 -11.19 -0.59
C ALA A 34 2.49 -12.30 -0.72
N ASP A 35 1.46 -12.29 0.13
CA ASP A 35 0.36 -13.26 0.07
C ASP A 35 -0.64 -12.90 -1.04
N SER A 36 -0.74 -13.76 -2.07
CA SER A 36 -1.65 -13.58 -3.20
C SER A 36 -3.13 -13.75 -2.83
N HIS A 37 -3.44 -14.24 -1.64
CA HIS A 37 -4.80 -14.36 -1.11
C HIS A 37 -5.14 -13.27 -0.09
N CYS A 38 -4.30 -12.24 0.01
CA CYS A 38 -4.60 -11.12 0.89
C CYS A 38 -5.68 -10.20 0.28
N PHE A 39 -6.80 -10.07 0.98
CA PHE A 39 -7.90 -9.17 0.62
C PHE A 39 -8.08 -8.01 1.60
N ALA A 40 -7.08 -7.75 2.44
CA ALA A 40 -7.11 -6.66 3.40
C ALA A 40 -7.16 -5.31 2.67
N ARG A 41 -8.04 -4.43 3.16
CA ARG A 41 -8.19 -3.05 2.72
C ARG A 41 -7.68 -2.11 3.79
N LEU A 42 -6.89 -1.14 3.37
CA LEU A 42 -6.22 -0.16 4.21
C LEU A 42 -6.81 1.20 3.84
N GLU A 43 -7.44 1.85 4.81
CA GLU A 43 -8.07 3.16 4.63
C GLU A 43 -7.04 4.25 4.93
N LEU A 44 -6.65 5.01 3.90
CA LEU A 44 -5.75 6.15 4.04
C LEU A 44 -6.07 7.24 3.01
N THR A 45 -5.60 8.45 3.25
CA THR A 45 -5.74 9.53 2.28
C THR A 45 -4.84 9.30 1.07
N LEU A 46 -5.21 9.92 -0.06
CA LEU A 46 -4.39 9.89 -1.26
C LEU A 46 -2.98 10.45 -0.99
N GLU A 47 -2.87 11.52 -0.21
CA GLU A 47 -1.60 12.13 0.17
C GLU A 47 -0.66 11.16 0.92
N VAL A 48 -1.20 10.38 1.86
CA VAL A 48 -0.40 9.37 2.58
C VAL A 48 0.07 8.29 1.61
N TYR A 49 -0.80 7.84 0.69
CA TYR A 49 -0.43 6.83 -0.30
C TYR A 49 0.64 7.33 -1.28
N GLU A 50 0.52 8.57 -1.76
CA GLU A 50 1.54 9.23 -2.59
C GLU A 50 2.89 9.34 -1.85
N GLY A 51 2.86 9.66 -0.55
CA GLY A 51 4.05 9.65 0.30
C GLY A 51 4.73 8.28 0.37
N VAL A 52 3.94 7.20 0.47
CA VAL A 52 4.45 5.82 0.38
C VAL A 52 5.06 5.56 -1.00
N ARG A 53 4.37 5.95 -2.08
CA ARG A 53 4.80 5.72 -3.47
C ARG A 53 5.98 6.58 -3.92
N SER A 54 6.34 7.63 -3.17
CA SER A 54 7.54 8.44 -3.45
C SER A 54 8.85 7.63 -3.47
N ASN A 55 8.87 6.45 -2.83
CA ASN A 55 9.97 5.49 -2.93
C ASN A 55 9.46 4.15 -3.48
N ARG A 56 10.03 3.71 -4.60
CA ARG A 56 9.66 2.45 -5.27
C ARG A 56 9.92 1.20 -4.42
N GLN A 57 10.80 1.28 -3.43
CA GLN A 57 11.11 0.17 -2.53
C GLN A 57 10.15 0.05 -1.35
N ARG A 58 9.21 0.99 -1.20
CA ARG A 58 8.21 0.96 -0.13
C ARG A 58 6.97 0.18 -0.53
N TYR A 59 6.31 -0.40 0.46
CA TYR A 59 5.11 -1.21 0.35
C TYR A 59 4.16 -0.88 1.50
N LEU A 60 2.87 -0.80 1.18
CA LEU A 60 1.82 -0.58 2.15
C LEU A 60 1.22 -1.93 2.56
N THR A 61 1.32 -2.33 3.82
CA THR A 61 0.82 -3.62 4.30
C THR A 61 -0.11 -3.47 5.49
N ALA A 62 -0.93 -4.50 5.74
CA ALA A 62 -1.66 -4.59 7.00
C ALA A 62 -0.67 -4.87 8.15
N PRO A 63 -0.96 -4.44 9.39
CA PRO A 63 -0.17 -4.82 10.55
C PRO A 63 0.02 -6.35 10.64
N GLY A 64 1.26 -6.81 10.78
CA GLY A 64 1.61 -8.24 10.81
C GLY A 64 1.73 -8.92 9.44
N HIS A 65 1.48 -8.22 8.34
CA HIS A 65 1.65 -8.74 6.97
C HIS A 65 3.01 -8.32 6.40
N GLU A 66 4.07 -8.85 6.99
CA GLU A 66 5.45 -8.52 6.62
C GLU A 66 5.82 -9.10 5.25
N ILE A 67 6.69 -8.40 4.53
CA ILE A 67 7.24 -8.87 3.25
C ILE A 67 8.64 -9.42 3.50
N PRO A 68 8.98 -10.63 3.03
CA PRO A 68 10.34 -11.13 3.10
C PRO A 68 11.32 -10.15 2.45
N GLU A 69 12.48 -9.93 3.08
CA GLU A 69 13.51 -8.97 2.62
C GLU A 69 13.11 -7.49 2.74
N ALA A 70 12.03 -7.18 3.47
CA ALA A 70 11.65 -5.81 3.81
C ALA A 70 11.73 -5.55 5.31
N VAL A 71 12.03 -4.30 5.67
CA VAL A 71 12.01 -3.82 7.05
C VAL A 71 10.80 -2.92 7.26
N ALA A 72 10.09 -3.07 8.38
CA ALA A 72 9.04 -2.13 8.76
C ALA A 72 9.69 -0.80 9.19
N ILE A 73 9.31 0.29 8.53
CA ILE A 73 9.86 1.64 8.78
C ILE A 73 8.85 2.57 9.45
N ASP A 74 7.56 2.25 9.37
CA ASP A 74 6.50 2.94 10.09
C ASP A 74 5.30 1.99 10.30
N GLN A 75 4.55 2.21 11.37
CA GLN A 75 3.34 1.44 11.66
C GLN A 75 2.33 2.27 12.43
N THR A 76 1.10 2.25 11.92
CA THR A 76 -0.08 2.77 12.60
C THR A 76 -0.94 1.62 13.13
N GLY A 77 -2.04 1.93 13.81
CA GLY A 77 -3.02 0.91 14.20
C GLY A 77 -3.75 0.25 13.02
N THR A 78 -3.67 0.82 11.81
CA THR A 78 -4.46 0.38 10.65
C THR A 78 -3.62 -0.10 9.46
N PHE A 79 -2.38 0.37 9.31
CA PHE A 79 -1.46 -0.05 8.25
C PHE A 79 0.00 0.05 8.70
N ALA A 80 0.89 -0.64 7.98
CA ALA A 80 2.33 -0.58 8.13
C ALA A 80 2.99 -0.18 6.80
N LEU A 81 4.16 0.44 6.91
CA LEU A 81 5.03 0.78 5.79
C LEU A 81 6.27 -0.09 5.86
N ALA A 82 6.49 -0.92 4.85
CA ALA A 82 7.67 -1.76 4.72
C ALA A 82 8.56 -1.24 3.58
N GLU A 83 9.88 -1.26 3.77
CA GLU A 83 10.86 -0.88 2.76
C GLU A 83 11.80 -2.06 2.49
N LYS A 84 11.95 -2.45 1.22
CA LYS A 84 12.91 -3.49 0.83
C LYS A 84 14.34 -2.98 0.85
N VAL A 85 15.26 -3.87 1.27
CA VAL A 85 16.71 -3.62 1.37
C VAL A 85 17.43 -4.12 0.12
#